data_AF-A0AAV0ERR2-F1
#
_entry.id   AF-A0AAV0ERR2-F1
#
_cell.length_a   1.000
_cell.length_b   1.000
_cell.length_c   1.000
_cell.angle_alpha   90.00
_cell.angle_beta   90.00
_cell.angle_gamma   90.00
#
_symmetry.space_group_name_H-M   'P 1'
#
loop_
_entity.id
_entity.type
_entity.pdbx_description
1 polymer ?
#
loop_
_entity_poly.entity_id
_entity_poly.type
_entity_poly.pdbx_seq_one_letter_code
_entity_poly.pdbx_strand_id
1 'polypeptide(L)'
;MLCSSSFSEIQKSGRMAEDHLPLLSDLEGAIKPCASVAKKRSSSSPARVASLDVFRGLSVFLMMVVDYGGSVFPIIAHCPWNGLHLADFVMPFFLFISGVSLSIAYKNVSNRLEASMKVVLKAFKLFLLGIFLQGGFLHGITSLTYGVDVERIRWLGILQRIAVGYAIAALCEIWLPCKKKTERGFFFYYIWHWGTAFLLTLIYLGLLYGLYVPDWEFSAPQLGSLHSYNETYVYKVNCARRGDLGPACNSAAMIDRYILGIDHLYMKPVYRDLQECKISNPPSWCRAPFEPEGILSSLMAAVACILGLQYGHILLHSKEHKDRLYNWLVLSFPLLVTGLFLALIGIPPFNKSLYSISYTMVTSATAGITLCTLYLLVDVYGQRRLTWLLEWIGKHSLTIFILLTSNIGVIAVQGFYWRTPQNNIVHWIVNHVVHKG
;
A
#
# COMPACT_ATOMS: atom_id res chain seq x y z
N MET A 1 -56.10 -14.35 -33.71
CA MET A 1 -56.55 -13.02 -34.14
C MET A 1 -55.35 -12.30 -34.75
N LEU A 2 -55.34 -12.30 -36.09
CA LEU A 2 -54.33 -11.80 -37.05
C LEU A 2 -54.43 -10.25 -37.11
N CYS A 3 -53.57 -9.42 -37.68
CA CYS A 3 -52.59 -9.45 -38.79
C CYS A 3 -51.77 -8.12 -38.65
N SER A 4 -50.45 -8.05 -38.77
CA SER A 4 -49.64 -7.84 -39.99
C SER A 4 -49.99 -6.63 -40.90
N SER A 5 -48.96 -5.78 -41.12
CA SER A 5 -48.48 -5.14 -42.38
C SER A 5 -49.24 -4.01 -43.11
N SER A 6 -48.42 -3.07 -43.63
CA SER A 6 -48.50 -2.20 -44.85
C SER A 6 -48.47 -0.70 -44.51
N PHE A 7 -47.47 0.14 -44.85
CA PHE A 7 -46.82 0.52 -46.14
C PHE A 7 -47.78 1.21 -47.16
N SER A 8 -47.30 2.35 -47.70
CA SER A 8 -47.86 3.29 -48.72
C SER A 8 -49.06 4.13 -48.28
N GLU A 9 -49.12 5.46 -48.44
CA GLU A 9 -49.01 6.21 -49.70
C GLU A 9 -48.54 7.67 -49.47
N ILE A 10 -47.56 8.09 -50.26
CA ILE A 10 -47.22 9.48 -50.56
C ILE A 10 -47.87 9.82 -51.90
N GLN A 11 -48.22 11.10 -52.08
CA GLN A 11 -48.44 11.79 -53.37
C GLN A 11 -49.86 11.76 -53.96
N LYS A 12 -50.59 12.87 -53.76
CA LYS A 12 -51.32 13.51 -54.87
C LYS A 12 -51.00 15.01 -54.90
N SER A 13 -50.47 15.39 -56.05
CA SER A 13 -50.05 16.72 -56.49
C SER A 13 -51.22 17.50 -57.07
N GLY A 14 -51.18 18.84 -56.97
CA GLY A 14 -51.58 19.70 -58.08
C GLY A 14 -52.55 20.85 -57.81
N ARG A 15 -52.01 22.06 -57.64
CA ARG A 15 -52.39 23.38 -58.24
C ARG A 15 -52.04 24.52 -57.28
N MET A 16 -50.98 25.29 -57.56
CA MET A 16 -50.98 26.56 -58.31
C MET A 16 -51.87 27.65 -57.69
N ALA A 17 -51.24 28.58 -56.98
CA ALA A 17 -51.40 30.03 -57.17
C ALA A 17 -50.33 30.75 -56.31
N GLU A 18 -49.34 31.34 -56.98
CA GLU A 18 -48.51 32.42 -56.45
C GLU A 18 -49.43 33.62 -56.14
N ASP A 19 -49.18 34.33 -55.04
CA ASP A 19 -48.83 35.75 -55.14
C ASP A 19 -48.65 36.44 -53.77
N HIS A 20 -47.60 37.25 -53.71
CA HIS A 20 -47.33 38.40 -52.82
C HIS A 20 -46.78 38.17 -51.39
N LEU A 21 -45.45 38.25 -51.29
CA LEU A 21 -44.73 38.95 -50.22
C LEU A 21 -44.27 40.31 -50.78
N PRO A 22 -44.18 41.40 -49.98
CA PRO A 22 -42.88 41.68 -49.36
C PRO A 22 -42.89 42.33 -47.96
N LEU A 23 -41.81 42.03 -47.22
CA LEU A 23 -41.06 42.81 -46.21
C LEU A 23 -41.82 43.59 -45.11
N LEU A 24 -41.74 43.17 -43.83
CA LEU A 24 -40.66 43.36 -42.82
C LEU A 24 -40.71 44.71 -42.08
N SER A 25 -40.66 44.61 -40.74
CA SER A 25 -40.39 45.64 -39.71
C SER A 25 -41.39 46.81 -39.67
N ASP A 26 -42.22 46.97 -38.65
CA ASP A 26 -41.76 47.42 -37.33
C ASP A 26 -42.88 47.39 -36.26
N LEU A 27 -42.46 47.27 -35.00
CA LEU A 27 -43.16 47.53 -33.74
C LEU A 27 -44.21 46.54 -33.19
N GLU A 28 -43.70 45.71 -32.28
CA GLU A 28 -44.06 45.75 -30.85
C GLU A 28 -45.32 45.02 -30.35
N GLY A 29 -45.09 43.99 -29.51
CA GLY A 29 -45.94 43.72 -28.36
C GLY A 29 -46.73 42.41 -28.35
N ALA A 30 -46.10 41.29 -27.95
CA ALA A 30 -46.78 40.18 -27.26
C ALA A 30 -45.81 39.22 -26.56
N ILE A 31 -45.37 39.62 -25.37
CA ILE A 31 -45.25 38.82 -24.13
C ILE A 31 -44.84 37.33 -24.28
N LYS A 32 -43.59 37.02 -23.88
CA LYS A 32 -43.17 35.71 -23.35
C LYS A 32 -42.35 35.91 -22.07
N PRO A 33 -42.63 35.18 -20.98
CA PRO A 33 -41.61 34.81 -20.02
C PRO A 33 -41.22 33.35 -20.24
N CYS A 34 -39.95 33.17 -20.61
CA CYS A 34 -39.27 31.89 -20.65
C CYS A 34 -38.88 31.49 -19.22
N ALA A 35 -39.48 30.44 -18.68
CA ALA A 35 -39.01 29.78 -17.47
C ALA A 35 -38.72 28.31 -17.78
N SER A 36 -37.61 28.08 -18.48
CA SER A 36 -36.98 26.78 -18.55
C SER A 36 -36.36 26.49 -17.18
N VAL A 37 -36.92 25.50 -16.48
CA VAL A 37 -36.30 24.91 -15.29
C VAL A 37 -34.96 24.30 -15.73
N ALA A 38 -33.89 25.08 -15.57
CA ALA A 38 -32.53 24.63 -15.73
C ALA A 38 -32.27 23.52 -14.71
N LYS A 39 -32.41 22.27 -15.16
CA LYS A 39 -31.95 21.08 -14.43
C LYS A 39 -30.44 21.21 -14.31
N LYS A 40 -29.97 21.78 -13.20
CA LYS A 40 -28.57 21.91 -12.81
C LYS A 40 -27.99 20.49 -12.81
N ARG A 41 -27.38 20.10 -13.94
CA ARG A 41 -26.52 18.91 -13.98
C ARG A 41 -25.31 19.28 -13.14
N SER A 42 -25.38 19.00 -11.84
CA SER A 42 -24.19 18.89 -11.04
C SER A 42 -23.35 17.81 -11.72
N SER A 43 -22.25 18.21 -12.34
CA SER A 43 -21.14 17.33 -12.63
C SER A 43 -20.60 16.83 -11.29
N SER A 44 -21.30 15.87 -10.69
CA SER A 44 -20.78 15.17 -9.53
C SER A 44 -19.57 14.40 -10.04
N SER A 45 -18.38 14.90 -9.73
CA SER A 45 -17.22 14.04 -9.61
C SER A 45 -17.65 12.78 -8.84
N PRO A 46 -17.20 11.58 -9.25
CA PRO A 46 -17.61 10.35 -8.58
C PRO A 46 -17.40 10.52 -7.07
N ALA A 47 -18.47 10.32 -6.30
CA ALA A 47 -18.47 10.58 -4.86
C ALA A 47 -17.33 9.77 -4.21
N ARG A 48 -16.29 10.49 -3.80
CA ARG A 48 -15.11 9.92 -3.17
C ARG A 48 -15.50 9.36 -1.80
N VAL A 49 -15.13 8.11 -1.54
CA VAL A 49 -15.49 7.41 -0.29
C VAL A 49 -14.57 7.91 0.82
N ALA A 50 -15.13 8.65 1.79
CA ALA A 50 -14.35 9.38 2.78
C ALA A 50 -13.62 8.44 3.75
N SER A 51 -14.22 7.32 4.13
CA SER A 51 -13.56 6.31 4.98
C SER A 51 -12.28 5.73 4.37
N LEU A 52 -12.15 5.66 3.04
CA LEU A 52 -10.92 5.19 2.39
C LEU A 52 -9.77 6.19 2.55
N ASP A 53 -10.06 7.49 2.44
CA ASP A 53 -9.08 8.53 2.68
C ASP A 53 -8.70 8.56 4.17
N VAL A 54 -9.67 8.47 5.08
CA VAL A 54 -9.41 8.40 6.53
C VAL A 54 -8.55 7.19 6.88
N PHE A 55 -8.82 6.00 6.32
CA PHE A 55 -8.00 4.82 6.59
C PHE A 55 -6.58 4.98 6.05
N ARG A 56 -6.41 5.49 4.82
CA ARG A 56 -5.07 5.79 4.31
C ARG A 56 -4.33 6.80 5.19
N GLY A 57 -5.03 7.81 5.69
CA GLY A 57 -4.49 8.79 6.62
C GLY A 57 -4.11 8.19 7.97
N LEU A 58 -4.92 7.28 8.50
CA LEU A 58 -4.60 6.51 9.70
C LEU A 58 -3.29 5.72 9.53
N SER A 59 -3.11 5.05 8.39
CA SER A 59 -1.87 4.30 8.12
C SER A 59 -0.63 5.22 8.10
N VAL A 60 -0.71 6.38 7.44
CA VAL A 60 0.38 7.36 7.39
C VAL A 60 0.63 8.00 8.76
N PHE A 61 -0.43 8.26 9.53
CA PHE A 61 -0.32 8.75 10.90
C PHE A 61 0.36 7.71 11.80
N LEU A 62 -0.02 6.44 11.72
CA LEU A 62 0.62 5.36 12.46
C LEU A 62 2.11 5.23 12.08
N MET A 63 2.44 5.35 10.79
CA MET A 63 3.83 5.40 10.32
C MET A 63 4.62 6.51 11.00
N MET A 64 4.06 7.73 11.05
CA MET A 64 4.69 8.85 11.75
C MET A 64 4.88 8.57 13.25
N VAL A 65 3.87 8.03 13.92
CA VAL A 65 3.95 7.70 15.36
C VAL A 65 5.04 6.66 15.63
N VAL A 66 5.17 5.64 14.79
CA VAL A 66 6.15 4.57 15.02
C VAL A 66 7.57 5.01 14.68
N ASP A 67 7.75 5.86 13.66
CA ASP A 67 9.06 6.37 13.25
C ASP A 67 9.67 7.28 14.33
N TYR A 68 8.86 8.13 14.97
CA TYR A 68 9.34 9.05 16.02
C TYR A 68 9.18 8.52 17.44
N GLY A 69 8.20 7.66 17.70
CA GLY A 69 7.90 7.13 19.02
C GLY A 69 8.48 5.75 19.31
N GLY A 70 8.88 5.00 18.28
CA GLY A 70 9.35 3.62 18.43
C GLY A 70 10.63 3.48 19.25
N SER A 71 11.52 4.47 19.21
CA SER A 71 12.74 4.46 20.02
C SER A 71 12.48 4.58 21.52
N VAL A 72 11.35 5.21 21.90
CA VAL A 72 10.94 5.43 23.30
C VAL A 72 10.10 4.27 23.81
N PHE A 73 9.20 3.74 22.96
CA PHE A 73 8.25 2.69 23.34
C PHE A 73 8.46 1.42 22.52
N PRO A 74 9.12 0.38 23.07
CA PRO A 74 9.41 -0.87 22.35
C PRO A 74 8.16 -1.60 21.81
N ILE A 75 7.01 -1.44 22.45
CA ILE A 75 5.73 -2.02 22.01
C ILE A 75 5.18 -1.38 20.73
N ILE A 76 5.59 -0.13 20.47
CA ILE A 76 5.22 0.61 19.27
C ILE A 76 6.23 0.34 18.15
N ALA A 77 7.49 0.06 18.49
CA ALA A 77 8.54 -0.31 17.54
C ALA A 77 8.27 -1.65 16.84
N HIS A 78 9.05 -1.93 15.80
CA HIS A 78 8.97 -3.20 15.09
C HIS A 78 9.40 -4.39 15.94
N CYS A 79 8.71 -5.52 15.77
CA CYS A 79 9.17 -6.78 16.34
C CYS A 79 10.49 -7.21 15.66
N PRO A 80 11.51 -7.70 16.41
CA PRO A 80 12.82 -8.05 15.84
C PRO A 80 12.78 -9.15 14.78
N TRP A 81 11.92 -10.17 14.96
CA TRP A 81 11.81 -11.27 13.99
C TRP A 81 10.42 -11.90 13.98
N ASN A 82 10.10 -12.65 15.03
CA ASN A 82 8.81 -13.32 15.19
C ASN A 82 7.96 -12.59 16.24
N GLY A 83 6.73 -12.24 15.87
CA GLY A 83 5.79 -11.51 16.71
C GLY A 83 5.06 -10.44 15.91
N LEU A 84 4.29 -9.62 16.61
CA LEU A 84 3.46 -8.58 16.00
C LEU A 84 3.36 -7.38 16.95
N HIS A 85 3.95 -6.26 16.55
CA HIS A 85 3.84 -4.98 17.24
C HIS A 85 3.04 -3.96 16.41
N LEU A 86 2.77 -2.77 16.97
CA LEU A 86 1.95 -1.75 16.29
C LEU A 86 2.54 -1.30 14.95
N ALA A 87 3.86 -1.09 14.87
CA ALA A 87 4.53 -0.70 13.62
C ALA A 87 4.37 -1.71 12.49
N ASP A 88 4.13 -2.99 12.82
CA ASP A 88 4.05 -4.05 11.83
C ASP A 88 2.71 -4.01 11.06
N PHE A 89 1.69 -3.28 11.52
CA PHE A 89 0.42 -3.12 10.80
C PHE A 89 0.43 -2.06 9.71
N VAL A 90 1.38 -1.11 9.76
CA VAL A 90 1.39 0.09 8.91
C VAL A 90 1.38 -0.26 7.42
N MET A 91 2.32 -1.09 7.00
CA MET A 91 2.48 -1.46 5.59
C MET A 91 1.32 -2.35 5.08
N PRO A 92 0.92 -3.44 5.77
CA PRO A 92 -0.23 -4.24 5.36
C PRO A 92 -1.51 -3.42 5.21
N PHE A 93 -1.78 -2.48 6.12
CA PHE A 93 -2.94 -1.58 6.02
C PHE A 93 -2.88 -0.73 4.75
N PHE A 94 -1.69 -0.21 4.42
CA PHE A 94 -1.49 0.60 3.22
C PHE A 94 -1.66 -0.22 1.93
N LEU A 95 -1.11 -1.43 1.87
CA LEU A 95 -1.27 -2.35 0.74
C LEU A 95 -2.74 -2.77 0.55
N PHE A 96 -3.42 -3.09 1.64
CA PHE A 96 -4.83 -3.45 1.64
C PHE A 96 -5.70 -2.31 1.10
N ILE A 97 -5.55 -1.08 1.62
CA ILE A 97 -6.36 0.07 1.16
C ILE A 97 -6.02 0.49 -0.28
N SER A 98 -4.78 0.27 -0.72
CA SER A 98 -4.38 0.42 -2.12
C SER A 98 -5.14 -0.57 -3.01
N GLY A 99 -5.27 -1.83 -2.58
CA GLY A 99 -6.13 -2.84 -3.21
C GLY A 99 -7.59 -2.42 -3.32
N VAL A 100 -8.20 -1.94 -2.23
CA VAL A 100 -9.59 -1.43 -2.25
C VAL A 100 -9.76 -0.33 -3.30
N SER A 101 -8.79 0.60 -3.36
CA SER A 101 -8.81 1.73 -4.30
C SER A 101 -8.72 1.29 -5.77
N LEU A 102 -8.03 0.18 -6.05
CA LEU A 102 -7.88 -0.36 -7.42
C LEU A 102 -9.21 -0.78 -8.03
N SER A 103 -10.07 -1.45 -7.26
CA SER A 103 -11.39 -1.88 -7.73
C SER A 103 -12.25 -0.70 -8.23
N ILE A 104 -12.14 0.46 -7.56
CA ILE A 104 -12.87 1.68 -7.92
C ILE A 104 -12.24 2.31 -9.15
N ALA A 105 -10.91 2.38 -9.20
CA ALA A 105 -10.16 3.00 -10.29
C ALA A 105 -10.34 2.26 -11.64
N TYR A 106 -10.40 0.93 -11.61
CA TYR A 106 -10.49 0.08 -12.80
C TYR A 106 -11.87 -0.57 -12.97
N LYS A 107 -12.91 -0.05 -12.33
CA LYS A 107 -14.30 -0.55 -12.49
C LYS A 107 -14.77 -0.60 -13.95
N ASN A 108 -14.43 0.43 -14.73
CA ASN A 108 -14.86 0.59 -16.12
C ASN A 108 -13.63 0.75 -17.04
N VAL A 109 -13.02 -0.37 -17.44
CA VAL A 109 -11.91 -0.37 -18.40
C VAL A 109 -12.44 -0.53 -19.82
N SER A 110 -12.26 0.50 -20.66
CA SER A 110 -12.61 0.44 -22.09
C SER A 110 -11.51 -0.25 -22.91
N ASN A 111 -10.24 0.14 -22.73
CA ASN A 111 -9.08 -0.45 -23.39
C ASN A 111 -8.09 -1.02 -22.37
N ARG A 112 -7.94 -2.35 -22.38
CA ARG A 112 -7.10 -3.10 -21.43
C ARG A 112 -5.61 -2.81 -21.59
N LEU A 113 -5.14 -2.60 -22.81
CA LEU A 113 -3.73 -2.32 -23.08
C LEU A 113 -3.34 -0.95 -22.54
N GLU A 114 -4.14 0.07 -22.86
CA GLU A 114 -3.93 1.43 -22.35
C GLU A 114 -4.00 1.49 -20.82
N ALA A 115 -4.96 0.78 -20.21
CA ALA A 115 -5.04 0.68 -18.76
C ALA A 115 -3.80 -0.01 -18.16
N SER A 116 -3.31 -1.09 -18.77
CA SER A 116 -2.12 -1.81 -18.32
C SER A 116 -0.87 -0.94 -18.43
N MET A 117 -0.70 -0.20 -19.53
CA MET A 117 0.43 0.73 -19.70
C MET A 117 0.42 1.81 -18.61
N LYS A 118 -0.75 2.37 -18.27
CA LYS A 118 -0.88 3.34 -17.16
C LYS A 118 -0.48 2.74 -15.82
N VAL A 119 -0.86 1.49 -15.54
CA VAL A 119 -0.44 0.76 -14.32
C VAL A 119 1.08 0.63 -14.28
N VAL A 120 1.68 0.12 -15.36
CA VAL A 120 3.12 -0.12 -15.45
C VAL A 120 3.90 1.18 -15.31
N LEU A 121 3.50 2.25 -16.00
CA LEU A 121 4.15 3.56 -15.89
C LEU A 121 4.04 4.15 -14.48
N LYS A 122 2.90 3.97 -13.80
CA LYS A 122 2.73 4.41 -12.42
C LYS A 122 3.63 3.61 -11.47
N ALA A 123 3.67 2.29 -11.62
CA ALA A 123 4.55 1.43 -10.83
C ALA A 123 6.02 1.79 -11.06
N PHE A 124 6.42 2.02 -12.31
CA PHE A 124 7.78 2.43 -12.68
C PHE A 124 8.17 3.79 -12.06
N LYS A 125 7.29 4.80 -12.15
CA LYS A 125 7.52 6.11 -11.49
C LYS A 125 7.67 5.97 -9.97
N LEU A 126 6.84 5.14 -9.34
CA LEU A 126 6.92 4.91 -7.89
C LEU A 126 8.19 4.13 -7.51
N PHE A 127 8.62 3.20 -8.35
CA PHE A 127 9.85 2.45 -8.18
C PHE A 127 11.09 3.35 -8.27
N LEU A 128 11.18 4.21 -9.29
CA LEU A 128 12.25 5.19 -9.43
C LEU A 128 12.27 6.19 -8.27
N LEU A 129 11.10 6.66 -7.85
CA LEU A 129 10.99 7.52 -6.66
C LEU A 129 11.51 6.79 -5.40
N GLY A 130 11.22 5.49 -5.26
CA GLY A 130 11.76 4.65 -4.18
C GLY A 130 13.27 4.60 -4.15
N ILE A 131 13.90 4.32 -5.30
CA ILE A 131 15.37 4.30 -5.44
C ILE A 131 15.95 5.67 -5.11
N PHE A 132 15.34 6.75 -5.60
CA PHE A 132 15.82 8.11 -5.33
C PHE A 132 15.80 8.46 -3.84
N LEU A 133 14.73 8.09 -3.12
CA LEU A 133 14.59 8.38 -1.69
C LEU A 133 15.47 7.49 -0.82
N GLN A 134 15.62 6.21 -1.17
CA GLN A 134 16.39 5.23 -0.37
C GLN A 134 17.87 5.21 -0.69
N GLY A 135 18.27 5.65 -1.89
CA GLY A 135 19.66 5.74 -2.32
C GLY A 135 20.47 6.77 -1.55
N GLY A 136 19.86 7.52 -0.64
CA GLY A 136 20.61 8.33 0.30
C GLY A 136 21.00 9.71 -0.22
N PHE A 137 20.34 10.19 -1.27
CA PHE A 137 20.58 11.54 -1.81
C PHE A 137 20.41 12.64 -0.74
N LEU A 138 19.65 12.36 0.32
CA LEU A 138 19.38 13.25 1.45
C LEU A 138 19.82 12.57 2.76
N HIS A 139 21.11 12.33 2.97
CA HIS A 139 21.61 11.76 4.22
C HIS A 139 21.84 12.82 5.31
N GLY A 140 21.23 12.58 6.48
CA GLY A 140 21.69 12.95 7.83
C GLY A 140 21.60 14.43 8.22
N ILE A 141 20.85 14.73 9.30
CA ILE A 141 20.91 16.04 9.99
C ILE A 141 22.34 16.46 10.40
N THR A 142 23.28 15.51 10.42
CA THR A 142 24.65 15.68 10.92
C THR A 142 25.74 15.47 9.85
N SER A 143 25.41 15.17 8.59
CA SER A 143 26.40 14.91 7.52
C SER A 143 26.12 15.76 6.29
N LEU A 144 27.04 16.66 5.94
CA LEU A 144 26.96 17.48 4.71
C LEU A 144 27.37 16.73 3.43
N THR A 145 27.56 15.41 3.49
CA THR A 145 27.88 14.59 2.32
C THR A 145 26.62 14.35 1.49
N TYR A 146 26.48 15.11 0.40
CA TYR A 146 25.44 14.92 -0.60
C TYR A 146 25.90 13.91 -1.66
N GLY A 147 25.09 12.89 -1.95
CA GLY A 147 25.40 11.89 -2.97
C GLY A 147 24.71 10.55 -2.74
N VAL A 148 24.71 9.71 -3.78
CA VAL A 148 24.25 8.31 -3.73
C VAL A 148 25.45 7.44 -3.99
N ASP A 149 25.80 6.58 -3.04
CA ASP A 149 26.78 5.52 -3.27
C ASP A 149 26.12 4.45 -4.15
N VAL A 150 26.49 4.41 -5.43
CA VAL A 150 25.91 3.50 -6.42
C VAL A 150 26.26 2.05 -6.10
N GLU A 151 27.42 1.79 -5.49
CA GLU A 151 27.86 0.44 -5.12
C GLU A 151 27.05 -0.11 -3.94
N ARG A 152 26.47 0.77 -3.11
CA ARG A 152 25.70 0.41 -1.91
C ARG A 152 24.23 0.83 -1.97
N ILE A 153 23.73 1.14 -3.17
CA ILE A 153 22.34 1.59 -3.32
C ILE A 153 21.37 0.46 -2.95
N ARG A 154 20.35 0.77 -2.16
CA ARG A 154 19.30 -0.20 -1.80
C ARG A 154 18.28 -0.31 -2.94
N TRP A 155 18.20 -1.48 -3.58
CA TRP A 155 17.30 -1.69 -4.72
C TRP A 155 15.82 -1.85 -4.34
N LEU A 156 15.55 -2.64 -3.29
CA LEU A 156 14.19 -2.90 -2.81
C LEU A 156 13.90 -2.21 -1.48
N GLY A 157 12.73 -1.58 -1.41
CA GLY A 157 12.22 -0.96 -0.21
C GLY A 157 10.71 -0.75 -0.30
N ILE A 158 10.19 0.06 0.62
CA ILE A 158 8.74 0.22 0.85
C ILE A 158 7.99 0.63 -0.42
N LEU A 159 8.48 1.63 -1.15
CA LEU A 159 7.82 2.13 -2.36
C LEU A 159 7.86 1.12 -3.51
N GLN A 160 8.98 0.40 -3.66
CA GLN A 160 9.15 -0.64 -4.66
C GLN A 160 8.22 -1.81 -4.39
N ARG A 161 8.10 -2.25 -3.13
CA ARG A 161 7.12 -3.26 -2.73
C ARG A 161 5.68 -2.82 -3.04
N ILE A 162 5.32 -1.57 -2.69
CA ILE A 162 3.99 -1.02 -3.01
C ILE A 162 3.76 -1.01 -4.53
N ALA A 163 4.78 -0.63 -5.32
CA ALA A 163 4.69 -0.61 -6.77
C ALA A 163 4.43 -2.01 -7.36
N VAL A 164 5.16 -3.04 -6.88
CA VAL A 164 4.99 -4.43 -7.30
C VAL A 164 3.60 -4.95 -6.91
N GLY A 165 3.20 -4.76 -5.65
CA GLY A 165 1.89 -5.20 -5.18
C GLY A 165 0.73 -4.51 -5.91
N TYR A 166 0.85 -3.21 -6.18
CA TYR A 166 -0.11 -2.44 -6.96
C TYR A 166 -0.19 -2.94 -8.41
N ALA A 167 0.95 -3.16 -9.06
CA ALA A 167 1.00 -3.60 -10.45
C ALA A 167 0.36 -4.97 -10.63
N ILE A 168 0.72 -5.95 -9.79
CA ILE A 168 0.16 -7.31 -9.87
C ILE A 168 -1.34 -7.28 -9.62
N ALA A 169 -1.81 -6.62 -8.56
CA ALA A 169 -3.24 -6.56 -8.24
C ALA A 169 -4.06 -5.82 -9.33
N ALA A 170 -3.52 -4.73 -9.89
CA ALA A 170 -4.19 -3.99 -10.96
C ALA A 170 -4.24 -4.78 -12.28
N LEU A 171 -3.17 -5.49 -12.63
CA LEU A 171 -3.17 -6.38 -13.80
C LEU A 171 -4.15 -7.53 -13.62
N CYS A 172 -4.26 -8.09 -12.41
CA CYS A 172 -5.30 -9.07 -12.09
C CYS A 172 -6.70 -8.50 -12.38
N GLU A 173 -7.00 -7.31 -11.87
CA GLU A 173 -8.31 -6.65 -12.08
C GLU A 173 -8.62 -6.37 -13.57
N ILE A 174 -7.62 -5.97 -14.36
CA ILE A 174 -7.81 -5.61 -15.77
C ILE A 174 -8.02 -6.86 -16.65
N TRP A 175 -7.28 -7.94 -16.38
CA TRP A 175 -7.20 -9.10 -17.27
C TRP A 175 -8.11 -10.25 -16.87
N LEU A 176 -8.39 -10.43 -15.57
CA LEU A 176 -9.20 -11.55 -15.11
C LEU A 176 -10.69 -11.27 -15.32
N PRO A 177 -11.41 -12.15 -16.04
CA PRO A 177 -12.80 -11.89 -16.40
C PRO A 177 -13.73 -11.97 -15.19
N CYS A 178 -14.52 -10.91 -14.98
CA CYS A 178 -15.69 -10.94 -14.12
C CYS A 178 -16.84 -11.66 -14.84
N LYS A 179 -17.28 -12.83 -14.35
CA LYS A 179 -18.41 -13.54 -14.97
C LYS A 179 -19.70 -12.76 -14.76
N LYS A 180 -20.50 -12.51 -15.80
CA LYS A 180 -21.82 -11.87 -15.65
C LYS A 180 -22.75 -12.72 -14.78
N LYS A 181 -23.59 -12.02 -13.98
CA LYS A 181 -24.61 -12.52 -13.03
C LYS A 181 -25.01 -13.98 -13.32
N THR A 182 -24.40 -14.90 -12.57
CA THR A 182 -25.00 -16.20 -12.28
C THR A 182 -25.49 -16.09 -10.83
N GLU A 183 -26.60 -16.72 -10.47
CA GLU A 183 -27.19 -16.66 -9.12
C GLU A 183 -26.33 -17.26 -7.99
N ARG A 184 -25.04 -17.53 -8.24
CA ARG A 184 -24.10 -18.00 -7.22
C ARG A 184 -23.50 -16.81 -6.46
N GLY A 185 -23.22 -17.03 -5.17
CA GLY A 185 -22.75 -16.01 -4.24
C GLY A 185 -21.46 -15.27 -4.65
N PHE A 186 -21.24 -14.11 -4.03
CA PHE A 186 -20.15 -13.15 -4.28
C PHE A 186 -18.76 -13.80 -4.51
N PHE A 187 -18.40 -14.81 -3.72
CA PHE A 187 -17.11 -15.51 -3.81
C PHE A 187 -16.85 -16.17 -5.17
N PHE A 188 -17.88 -16.72 -5.80
CA PHE A 188 -17.73 -17.41 -7.10
C PHE A 188 -17.56 -16.42 -8.26
N TYR A 189 -17.97 -15.16 -8.07
CA TYR A 189 -17.84 -14.11 -9.08
C TYR A 189 -16.37 -13.73 -9.31
N TYR A 190 -15.57 -13.74 -8.23
CA TYR A 190 -14.16 -13.34 -8.23
C TYR A 190 -13.19 -14.52 -8.08
N ILE A 191 -13.61 -15.73 -8.46
CA ILE A 191 -12.81 -16.96 -8.28
C ILE A 191 -11.41 -16.88 -8.89
N TRP A 192 -11.24 -16.16 -10.01
CA TRP A 192 -9.94 -15.98 -10.65
C TRP A 192 -8.98 -15.15 -9.79
N HIS A 193 -9.46 -14.13 -9.09
CA HIS A 193 -8.63 -13.32 -8.19
C HIS A 193 -8.18 -14.14 -6.98
N TRP A 194 -9.09 -14.93 -6.41
CA TRP A 194 -8.77 -15.91 -5.37
C TRP A 194 -7.78 -16.97 -5.85
N GLY A 195 -7.96 -17.47 -7.08
CA GLY A 195 -7.04 -18.38 -7.73
C GLY A 195 -5.63 -17.79 -7.89
N THR A 196 -5.52 -16.52 -8.29
CA THR A 196 -4.22 -15.84 -8.37
C THR A 196 -3.61 -15.65 -6.99
N ALA A 197 -4.35 -15.16 -5.99
CA ALA A 197 -3.84 -15.04 -4.62
C ALA A 197 -3.34 -16.39 -4.07
N PHE A 198 -4.09 -17.47 -4.31
CA PHE A 198 -3.69 -18.82 -3.92
C PHE A 198 -2.43 -19.29 -4.67
N LEU A 199 -2.35 -19.07 -5.98
CA LEU A 199 -1.17 -19.40 -6.80
C LEU A 199 0.09 -18.67 -6.32
N LEU A 200 0.00 -17.36 -6.07
CA LEU A 200 1.13 -16.57 -5.56
C LEU A 200 1.55 -17.09 -4.17
N THR A 201 0.59 -17.44 -3.31
CA THR A 201 0.87 -18.02 -2.00
C THR A 201 1.52 -19.41 -2.10
N LEU A 202 1.11 -20.24 -3.06
CA LEU A 202 1.71 -21.56 -3.31
C LEU A 202 3.16 -21.43 -3.80
N ILE A 203 3.40 -20.52 -4.74
CA ILE A 203 4.76 -20.20 -5.23
C ILE A 203 5.62 -19.71 -4.07
N TYR A 204 5.10 -18.81 -3.24
CA TYR A 204 5.77 -18.32 -2.05
C TYR A 204 6.20 -19.47 -1.12
N LEU A 205 5.27 -20.37 -0.77
CA LEU A 205 5.56 -21.53 0.09
C LEU A 205 6.57 -22.49 -0.53
N GLY A 206 6.42 -22.78 -1.82
CA GLY A 206 7.34 -23.64 -2.57
C GLY A 206 8.76 -23.11 -2.55
N LEU A 207 8.95 -21.79 -2.72
CA LEU A 207 10.27 -21.16 -2.65
C LEU A 207 10.78 -21.05 -1.21
N LEU A 208 9.91 -20.72 -0.25
CA LEU A 208 10.29 -20.54 1.15
C LEU A 208 10.78 -21.85 1.79
N TYR A 209 10.06 -22.95 1.59
CA TYR A 209 10.38 -24.24 2.20
C TYR A 209 11.16 -25.18 1.28
N GLY A 210 10.98 -25.06 -0.04
CA GLY A 210 11.53 -26.01 -1.00
C GLY A 210 12.99 -25.77 -1.37
N LEU A 211 13.53 -24.55 -1.23
CA LEU A 211 14.90 -24.23 -1.63
C LEU A 211 15.94 -24.63 -0.57
N TYR A 212 17.08 -25.13 -1.04
CA TYR A 212 18.25 -25.42 -0.21
C TYR A 212 19.13 -24.18 -0.05
N VAL A 213 19.46 -23.85 1.19
CA VAL A 213 20.31 -22.71 1.52
C VAL A 213 21.71 -23.22 1.85
N PRO A 214 22.72 -22.97 0.98
CA PRO A 214 24.10 -23.31 1.26
C PRO A 214 24.70 -22.38 2.31
N ASP A 215 25.86 -22.77 2.83
CA ASP A 215 26.70 -21.90 3.65
C ASP A 215 27.14 -20.68 2.84
N TRP A 216 27.31 -19.56 3.53
CA TRP A 216 27.62 -18.29 2.88
C TRP A 216 28.48 -17.40 3.78
N GLU A 217 29.06 -16.38 3.17
CA GLU A 217 29.96 -15.45 3.85
C GLU A 217 29.65 -14.00 3.47
N PHE A 218 30.00 -13.08 4.36
CA PHE A 218 29.89 -11.64 4.12
C PHE A 218 30.95 -10.86 4.87
N SER A 219 31.28 -9.68 4.34
CA SER A 219 32.26 -8.78 4.93
C SER A 219 31.56 -7.69 5.73
N ALA A 220 31.97 -7.48 6.98
CA ALA A 220 31.48 -6.37 7.80
C ALA A 220 32.60 -5.76 8.65
N PRO A 221 32.52 -4.46 9.00
CA PRO A 221 33.50 -3.81 9.87
C PRO A 221 33.60 -4.51 11.22
N GLN A 222 34.82 -4.74 11.70
CA GLN A 222 35.06 -5.32 13.02
C GLN A 222 34.87 -4.25 14.12
N LEU A 223 34.25 -4.63 15.24
CA LEU A 223 34.18 -3.77 16.42
C LEU A 223 35.27 -4.20 17.40
N GLY A 224 36.38 -3.45 17.42
CA GLY A 224 37.49 -3.62 18.35
C GLY A 224 38.21 -2.28 18.60
N SER A 225 38.41 -1.96 19.88
CA SER A 225 39.22 -0.89 20.50
C SER A 225 39.72 0.27 19.64
N LEU A 226 39.43 1.49 20.10
CA LEU A 226 40.15 2.75 19.83
C LEU A 226 41.50 2.53 19.13
N HIS A 227 41.56 2.76 17.82
CA HIS A 227 42.68 2.47 16.87
C HIS A 227 42.64 1.14 16.08
N SER A 228 41.62 0.93 15.22
CA SER A 228 41.87 0.43 13.86
C SER A 228 40.63 0.64 12.98
N TYR A 229 40.46 1.86 12.47
CA TYR A 229 39.51 2.13 11.39
C TYR A 229 40.13 1.56 10.11
N ASN A 230 39.78 0.32 9.69
CA ASN A 230 39.73 -0.15 8.29
C ASN A 230 39.77 -1.68 8.09
N GLU A 231 39.82 -2.53 9.13
CA GLU A 231 39.81 -3.99 8.91
C GLU A 231 38.39 -4.52 8.70
N THR A 232 38.13 -5.03 7.49
CA THR A 232 36.92 -5.76 7.13
C THR A 232 37.09 -7.23 7.50
N TYR A 233 36.22 -7.74 8.38
CA TYR A 233 36.23 -9.14 8.79
C TYR A 233 35.23 -9.95 7.96
N VAL A 234 35.64 -11.11 7.48
CA VAL A 234 34.78 -12.05 6.74
C VAL A 234 34.10 -12.99 7.73
N TYR A 235 32.78 -12.86 7.83
CA TYR A 235 31.94 -13.69 8.68
C TYR A 235 31.36 -14.85 7.87
N LYS A 236 31.55 -16.08 8.34
CA LYS A 236 30.94 -17.28 7.77
C LYS A 236 29.67 -17.67 8.52
N VAL A 237 28.64 -18.05 7.78
CA VAL A 237 27.34 -18.50 8.29
C VAL A 237 27.05 -19.90 7.77
N ASN A 238 26.92 -20.85 8.69
CA ASN A 238 26.68 -22.25 8.37
C ASN A 238 25.17 -22.55 8.41
N CYS A 239 24.63 -22.95 7.27
CA CYS A 239 23.21 -23.18 7.05
C CYS A 239 22.93 -24.63 6.65
N ALA A 240 23.43 -25.06 5.49
CA ALA A 240 23.27 -26.38 4.89
C ALA A 240 21.89 -27.05 5.12
N ARG A 241 20.80 -26.29 4.97
CA ARG A 241 19.42 -26.74 5.35
C ARG A 241 18.34 -26.21 4.41
N ARG A 242 17.15 -26.81 4.47
CA ARG A 242 15.92 -26.36 3.78
C ARG A 242 14.87 -25.92 4.79
N GLY A 243 14.03 -24.97 4.41
CA GLY A 243 12.84 -24.58 5.18
C GLY A 243 13.11 -23.94 6.54
N ASP A 244 14.32 -23.43 6.77
CA ASP A 244 14.58 -22.62 7.96
C ASP A 244 13.95 -21.24 7.81
N LEU A 245 13.27 -20.78 8.86
CA LEU A 245 12.63 -19.46 8.93
C LEU A 245 13.42 -18.50 9.82
N GLY A 246 14.57 -18.93 10.34
CA GLY A 246 15.49 -18.09 11.10
C GLY A 246 16.13 -16.97 10.24
N PRO A 247 16.65 -15.91 10.86
CA PRO A 247 17.27 -14.79 10.15
C PRO A 247 18.52 -15.18 9.35
N ALA A 248 19.22 -16.23 9.75
CA ALA A 248 20.49 -16.64 9.16
C ALA A 248 20.36 -17.45 7.86
N CYS A 249 19.41 -18.38 7.81
CA CYS A 249 19.39 -19.45 6.81
C CYS A 249 18.05 -19.62 6.08
N ASN A 250 17.24 -18.57 6.06
CA ASN A 250 16.01 -18.56 5.28
C ASN A 250 16.29 -18.38 3.77
N SER A 251 15.47 -19.03 2.95
CA SER A 251 15.63 -18.98 1.49
C SER A 251 15.24 -17.63 0.88
N ALA A 252 14.37 -16.85 1.54
CA ALA A 252 14.02 -15.50 1.11
C ALA A 252 15.28 -14.61 1.03
N ALA A 253 16.05 -14.58 2.12
CA ALA A 253 17.31 -13.85 2.19
C ALA A 253 18.35 -14.41 1.21
N MET A 254 18.35 -15.72 0.94
CA MET A 254 19.24 -16.31 -0.05
C MET A 254 18.94 -15.79 -1.46
N ILE A 255 17.66 -15.77 -1.85
CA ILE A 255 17.20 -15.23 -3.13
C ILE A 255 17.61 -13.76 -3.26
N ASP A 256 17.36 -12.96 -2.22
CA ASP A 256 17.69 -11.55 -2.23
C ASP A 256 19.21 -11.33 -2.34
N ARG A 257 20.04 -12.10 -1.61
CA ARG A 257 21.51 -12.04 -1.72
C ARG A 257 22.02 -12.40 -3.12
N TYR A 258 21.42 -13.40 -3.77
CA TYR A 258 21.86 -13.86 -5.08
C TYR A 258 21.43 -12.91 -6.21
N ILE A 259 20.20 -12.39 -6.15
CA ILE A 259 19.64 -11.54 -7.21
C ILE A 259 20.02 -10.07 -7.03
N LEU A 260 19.92 -9.55 -5.80
CA LEU A 260 20.19 -8.13 -5.53
C LEU A 260 21.66 -7.86 -5.24
N GLY A 261 22.39 -8.85 -4.73
CA GLY A 261 23.76 -8.69 -4.22
C GLY A 261 23.79 -8.21 -2.76
N ILE A 262 24.80 -8.65 -2.01
CA ILE A 262 24.92 -8.40 -0.55
C ILE A 262 25.05 -6.91 -0.23
N ASP A 263 25.78 -6.15 -1.04
CA ASP A 263 26.02 -4.72 -0.82
C ASP A 263 24.78 -3.84 -1.02
N HIS A 264 23.75 -4.36 -1.69
CA HIS A 264 22.51 -3.65 -1.98
C HIS A 264 21.36 -4.00 -1.03
N LEU A 265 21.62 -4.84 -0.02
CA LEU A 265 20.65 -5.20 1.01
C LEU A 265 20.62 -4.18 2.13
N TYR A 266 19.51 -4.15 2.87
CA TYR A 266 19.39 -3.27 4.03
C TYR A 266 20.40 -3.62 5.14
N MET A 267 21.27 -2.66 5.44
CA MET A 267 22.44 -2.83 6.31
C MET A 267 22.14 -2.74 7.81
N LYS A 268 20.91 -2.43 8.23
CA LYS A 268 20.51 -2.29 9.64
C LYS A 268 19.24 -3.07 9.97
N PRO A 269 19.20 -4.40 9.76
CA PRO A 269 17.98 -5.18 9.97
C PRO A 269 17.55 -5.20 11.44
N VAL A 270 16.24 -5.24 11.65
CA VAL A 270 15.60 -5.16 12.98
C VAL A 270 15.96 -6.36 13.88
N TYR A 271 16.28 -7.52 13.31
CA TYR A 271 16.66 -8.69 14.11
C TYR A 271 17.97 -8.49 14.90
N ARG A 272 18.74 -7.43 14.62
CA ARG A 272 19.89 -7.05 15.47
C ARG A 272 19.49 -6.76 16.92
N ASP A 273 18.23 -6.42 17.14
CA ASP A 273 17.68 -6.16 18.47
C ASP A 273 17.30 -7.44 19.23
N LEU A 274 17.42 -8.62 18.61
CA LEU A 274 17.27 -9.91 19.29
C LEU A 274 18.27 -10.04 20.45
N GLN A 275 17.83 -10.67 21.53
CA GLN A 275 18.67 -10.88 22.71
C GLN A 275 19.93 -11.71 22.38
N GLU A 276 19.81 -12.65 21.45
CA GLU A 276 20.91 -13.47 20.91
C GLU A 276 22.03 -12.62 20.27
N CYS A 277 21.72 -11.42 19.79
CA CYS A 277 22.68 -10.51 19.18
C CYS A 277 23.28 -9.49 20.16
N LYS A 278 22.75 -9.42 21.40
CA LYS A 278 23.20 -8.47 22.45
C LYS A 278 24.20 -9.09 23.43
N ILE A 279 24.46 -10.38 23.32
CA ILE A 279 25.47 -11.08 24.13
C ILE A 279 26.89 -10.69 23.71
N SER A 280 27.87 -10.91 24.61
CA SER A 280 29.29 -10.55 24.36
C SER A 280 29.89 -11.21 23.11
N ASN A 281 29.46 -12.44 22.78
CA ASN A 281 29.90 -13.19 21.61
C ASN A 281 28.68 -13.54 20.73
N PRO A 282 28.16 -12.59 19.94
CA PRO A 282 26.96 -12.82 19.15
C PRO A 282 27.26 -13.74 17.96
N PRO A 283 26.26 -14.51 17.50
CA PRO A 283 26.38 -15.29 16.26
C PRO A 283 26.82 -14.43 15.06
N SER A 284 27.56 -15.03 14.13
CA SER A 284 28.10 -14.33 12.95
C SER A 284 27.01 -13.63 12.13
N TRP A 285 25.86 -14.27 11.97
CA TRP A 285 24.72 -13.76 11.21
C TRP A 285 24.06 -12.51 11.83
N CYS A 286 24.29 -12.16 13.10
CA CYS A 286 23.70 -10.95 13.69
C CYS A 286 24.15 -9.66 12.96
N ARG A 287 25.32 -9.67 12.34
CA ARG A 287 25.84 -8.53 11.57
C ARG A 287 25.45 -8.55 10.10
N ALA A 288 24.83 -9.63 9.62
CA ALA A 288 24.44 -9.77 8.24
C ALA A 288 23.49 -8.62 7.81
N PRO A 289 23.56 -8.19 6.55
CA PRO A 289 22.50 -7.41 5.96
C PRO A 289 21.32 -8.32 5.62
N PHE A 290 20.11 -7.77 5.59
CA PHE A 290 18.90 -8.51 5.28
C PHE A 290 17.83 -7.57 4.76
N GLU A 291 17.16 -7.97 3.67
CA GLU A 291 16.16 -7.14 3.01
C GLU A 291 14.73 -7.54 3.42
N PRO A 292 14.09 -6.82 4.38
CA PRO A 292 12.72 -7.12 4.79
C PRO A 292 11.71 -6.82 3.69
N GLU A 293 12.08 -6.03 2.68
CA GLU A 293 11.27 -5.63 1.53
C GLU A 293 11.59 -6.42 0.25
N GLY A 294 12.19 -7.61 0.42
CA GLY A 294 12.73 -8.46 -0.64
C GLY A 294 11.75 -8.99 -1.68
N ILE A 295 12.28 -9.80 -2.59
CA ILE A 295 11.56 -10.31 -3.77
C ILE A 295 10.44 -11.25 -3.35
N LEU A 296 10.77 -12.24 -2.53
CA LEU A 296 9.81 -13.28 -2.11
C LEU A 296 8.70 -12.70 -1.22
N SER A 297 9.04 -11.76 -0.35
CA SER A 297 8.10 -11.11 0.56
C SER A 297 7.20 -10.10 -0.18
N SER A 298 7.66 -9.51 -1.28
CA SER A 298 6.83 -8.69 -2.19
C SER A 298 5.73 -9.49 -2.90
N LEU A 299 5.88 -10.81 -3.06
CA LEU A 299 4.84 -11.68 -3.60
C LEU A 299 3.61 -11.72 -2.67
N MET A 300 3.85 -11.85 -1.36
CA MET A 300 2.78 -11.83 -0.37
C MET A 300 2.22 -10.43 -0.14
N ALA A 301 3.01 -9.37 -0.35
CA ALA A 301 2.49 -8.01 -0.41
C ALA A 301 1.47 -7.83 -1.56
N ALA A 302 1.68 -8.46 -2.71
CA ALA A 302 0.70 -8.49 -3.79
C ALA A 302 -0.57 -9.25 -3.39
N VAL A 303 -0.45 -10.36 -2.66
CA VAL A 303 -1.60 -11.09 -2.09
C VAL A 303 -2.41 -10.18 -1.16
N ALA A 304 -1.77 -9.39 -0.30
CA ALA A 304 -2.46 -8.41 0.56
C ALA A 304 -3.22 -7.34 -0.25
N CYS A 305 -2.65 -6.85 -1.36
CA CYS A 305 -3.35 -5.96 -2.29
C CYS A 305 -4.57 -6.65 -2.94
N ILE A 306 -4.44 -7.92 -3.37
CA ILE A 306 -5.55 -8.69 -3.95
C ILE A 306 -6.66 -8.93 -2.91
N LEU A 307 -6.31 -9.17 -1.65
CA LEU A 307 -7.30 -9.27 -0.57
C LEU A 307 -8.06 -7.95 -0.40
N GLY A 308 -7.35 -6.81 -0.40
CA GLY A 308 -7.99 -5.49 -0.39
C GLY A 308 -8.90 -5.22 -1.60
N LEU A 309 -8.51 -5.70 -2.78
CA LEU A 309 -9.33 -5.61 -4.00
C LEU A 309 -10.74 -6.21 -3.79
N GLN A 310 -10.82 -7.35 -3.09
CA GLN A 310 -12.10 -8.01 -2.80
C GLN A 310 -13.03 -7.13 -1.95
N TYR A 311 -12.49 -6.39 -0.99
CA TYR A 311 -13.28 -5.44 -0.18
C TYR A 311 -13.81 -4.29 -1.03
N GLY A 312 -13.02 -3.83 -1.99
CA GLY A 312 -13.45 -2.84 -2.96
C GLY A 312 -14.53 -3.34 -3.93
N HIS A 313 -14.46 -4.61 -4.34
CA HIS A 313 -15.52 -5.25 -5.11
C HIS A 313 -16.85 -5.33 -4.35
N ILE A 314 -16.81 -5.68 -3.06
CA ILE A 314 -17.99 -5.65 -2.17
C ILE A 314 -18.59 -4.24 -2.13
N LEU A 315 -17.74 -3.21 -2.00
CA LEU A 315 -18.17 -1.81 -1.96
C LEU A 315 -18.92 -1.39 -3.24
N LEU A 316 -18.48 -1.89 -4.40
CA LEU A 316 -19.07 -1.57 -5.70
C LEU A 316 -20.34 -2.37 -6.02
N HIS A 317 -20.44 -3.61 -5.54
CA HIS A 317 -21.57 -4.51 -5.81
C HIS A 317 -22.74 -4.29 -4.84
N SER A 318 -22.45 -4.20 -3.55
CA SER A 318 -23.47 -4.03 -2.52
C SER A 318 -23.90 -2.56 -2.48
N LYS A 319 -25.20 -2.32 -2.66
CA LYS A 319 -25.78 -0.96 -2.59
C LYS A 319 -26.04 -0.53 -1.15
N GLU A 320 -26.47 -1.46 -0.31
CA GLU A 320 -26.83 -1.19 1.08
C GLU A 320 -25.62 -1.22 2.02
N HIS A 321 -25.63 -0.35 3.02
CA HIS A 321 -24.57 -0.29 4.03
C HIS A 321 -24.47 -1.58 4.86
N LYS A 322 -25.62 -2.19 5.20
CA LYS A 322 -25.68 -3.44 5.98
C LYS A 322 -25.02 -4.60 5.24
N ASP A 323 -25.33 -4.76 3.96
CA ASP A 323 -24.75 -5.80 3.11
C ASP A 323 -23.23 -5.66 2.97
N ARG A 324 -22.73 -4.42 2.82
CA ARG A 324 -21.29 -4.15 2.74
C ARG A 324 -20.59 -4.62 4.01
N LEU A 325 -21.09 -4.20 5.16
CA LEU A 325 -20.53 -4.54 6.46
C LEU A 325 -20.59 -6.04 6.73
N TYR A 326 -21.71 -6.68 6.45
CA TYR A 326 -21.87 -8.12 6.60
C TYR A 326 -20.85 -8.89 5.75
N ASN A 327 -20.75 -8.59 4.46
CA ASN A 327 -19.80 -9.29 3.58
C ASN A 327 -18.33 -9.03 3.95
N TRP A 328 -17.97 -7.81 4.37
CA TRP A 328 -16.63 -7.52 4.85
C TRP A 328 -16.28 -8.27 6.14
N LEU A 329 -17.23 -8.39 7.08
CA LEU A 329 -17.02 -9.15 8.31
C LEU A 329 -16.95 -10.67 8.04
N VAL A 330 -17.83 -11.20 7.19
CA VAL A 330 -17.79 -12.60 6.75
C VAL A 330 -16.46 -12.93 6.06
N LEU A 331 -15.83 -11.96 5.40
CA LEU A 331 -14.48 -12.13 4.86
C LEU A 331 -13.39 -11.98 5.93
N SER A 332 -13.51 -11.03 6.85
CA SER A 332 -12.49 -10.75 7.87
C SER A 332 -12.37 -11.85 8.92
N PHE A 333 -13.49 -12.33 9.46
CA PHE A 333 -13.49 -13.26 10.60
C PHE A 333 -12.80 -14.60 10.28
N PRO A 334 -13.10 -15.29 9.15
CA PRO A 334 -12.42 -16.54 8.80
C PRO A 334 -10.91 -16.33 8.58
N LEU A 335 -10.51 -15.23 7.93
CA LEU A 335 -9.09 -14.89 7.74
C LEU A 335 -8.38 -14.68 9.08
N LEU A 336 -9.03 -14.01 10.04
CA LEU A 336 -8.48 -13.79 11.36
C LEU A 336 -8.30 -15.11 12.13
N VAL A 337 -9.35 -15.95 12.17
CA VAL A 337 -9.34 -17.23 12.88
C VAL A 337 -8.29 -18.17 12.30
N THR A 338 -8.26 -18.32 10.98
CA THR A 338 -7.28 -19.20 10.31
C THR A 338 -5.85 -18.67 10.43
N GLY A 339 -5.65 -17.35 10.33
CA GLY A 339 -4.33 -16.74 10.52
C GLY A 339 -3.80 -16.91 11.95
N LEU A 340 -4.64 -16.71 12.97
CA LEU A 340 -4.30 -16.97 14.37
C LEU A 340 -4.02 -18.45 14.62
N PHE A 341 -4.84 -19.34 14.05
CA PHE A 341 -4.64 -20.78 14.16
C PHE A 341 -3.29 -21.24 13.57
N LEU A 342 -2.92 -20.77 12.38
CA LEU A 342 -1.62 -21.05 11.77
C LEU A 342 -0.45 -20.54 12.64
N ALA A 343 -0.61 -19.37 13.25
CA ALA A 343 0.39 -18.81 14.14
C ALA A 343 0.55 -19.62 15.44
N LEU A 344 -0.54 -20.15 15.99
CA LEU A 344 -0.51 -21.02 17.16
C LEU A 344 0.18 -22.36 16.86
N ILE A 345 0.01 -22.90 15.66
CA ILE A 345 0.72 -24.12 15.21
C ILE A 345 2.20 -23.85 14.91
N GLY A 346 2.58 -22.58 14.73
CA GLY A 346 3.96 -22.19 14.44
C GLY A 346 4.39 -22.47 12.99
N ILE A 347 3.45 -22.70 12.07
CA ILE A 347 3.73 -23.02 10.66
C ILE A 347 2.92 -22.09 9.73
N PRO A 348 3.51 -21.00 9.18
CA PRO A 348 4.66 -20.25 9.68
C PRO A 348 4.31 -19.32 10.88
N PRO A 349 5.27 -18.98 11.75
CA PRO A 349 5.07 -18.00 12.83
C PRO A 349 4.79 -16.60 12.25
N PHE A 350 4.26 -15.69 13.08
CA PHE A 350 4.09 -14.29 12.70
C PHE A 350 5.44 -13.65 12.42
N ASN A 351 5.76 -13.51 11.14
CA ASN A 351 7.01 -12.91 10.71
C ASN A 351 6.73 -11.87 9.62
N LYS A 352 7.01 -10.60 9.95
CA LYS A 352 6.83 -9.47 9.03
C LYS A 352 7.89 -9.44 7.93
N SER A 353 9.13 -9.80 8.28
CA SER A 353 10.31 -9.71 7.43
C SER A 353 10.21 -10.70 6.27
N LEU A 354 9.70 -11.89 6.54
CA LEU A 354 9.37 -12.90 5.53
C LEU A 354 8.00 -12.68 4.89
N TYR A 355 7.20 -11.74 5.40
CA TYR A 355 5.79 -11.53 5.03
C TYR A 355 5.01 -12.85 5.02
N SER A 356 5.07 -13.56 6.15
CA SER A 356 4.48 -14.89 6.33
C SER A 356 2.96 -14.93 6.04
N ILE A 357 2.44 -16.12 5.74
CA ILE A 357 1.01 -16.30 5.44
C ILE A 357 0.13 -15.94 6.64
N SER A 358 0.46 -16.46 7.83
CA SER A 358 -0.25 -16.18 9.08
C SER A 358 -0.30 -14.66 9.33
N TYR A 359 0.83 -13.97 9.16
CA TYR A 359 0.91 -12.51 9.23
C TYR A 359 0.02 -11.82 8.19
N THR A 360 0.06 -12.24 6.92
CA THR A 360 -0.76 -11.67 5.83
C THR A 360 -2.25 -11.80 6.12
N MET A 361 -2.68 -12.97 6.61
CA MET A 361 -4.09 -13.24 6.91
C MET A 361 -4.60 -12.40 8.08
N VAL A 362 -3.85 -12.34 9.18
CA VAL A 362 -4.22 -11.55 10.37
C VAL A 362 -4.20 -10.05 10.07
N THR A 363 -3.16 -9.55 9.39
CA THR A 363 -3.07 -8.12 9.05
C THR A 363 -4.12 -7.70 8.03
N SER A 364 -4.49 -8.56 7.08
CA SER A 364 -5.60 -8.29 6.15
C SER A 364 -6.97 -8.33 6.83
N ALA A 365 -7.18 -9.24 7.78
CA ALA A 365 -8.42 -9.31 8.55
C ALA A 365 -8.61 -8.10 9.46
N THR A 366 -7.55 -7.71 10.18
CA THR A 366 -7.56 -6.50 11.02
C THR A 366 -7.74 -5.24 10.17
N ALA A 367 -7.16 -5.18 8.97
CA ALA A 367 -7.42 -4.10 8.02
C ALA A 367 -8.89 -4.06 7.57
N GLY A 368 -9.51 -5.20 7.29
CA GLY A 368 -10.93 -5.32 6.96
C GLY A 368 -11.85 -4.85 8.09
N ILE A 369 -11.57 -5.27 9.33
CA ILE A 369 -12.32 -4.84 10.53
C ILE A 369 -12.14 -3.33 10.78
N THR A 370 -10.93 -2.82 10.57
CA THR A 370 -10.62 -1.38 10.68
C THR A 370 -11.40 -0.59 9.64
N LEU A 371 -11.44 -1.07 8.38
CA LEU A 371 -12.24 -0.47 7.33
C LEU A 371 -13.74 -0.47 7.69
N CYS A 372 -14.29 -1.58 8.20
CA CYS A 372 -15.68 -1.64 8.67
C CYS A 372 -15.96 -0.58 9.74
N THR A 373 -15.06 -0.43 10.70
CA THR A 373 -15.19 0.51 11.83
C THR A 373 -15.15 1.96 11.33
N LEU A 374 -14.17 2.30 10.48
CA LEU A 374 -14.05 3.63 9.90
C LEU A 374 -15.22 3.95 8.95
N TYR A 375 -15.70 2.97 8.20
CA TYR A 375 -16.87 3.10 7.33
C TYR A 375 -18.14 3.44 8.13
N LEU A 376 -18.38 2.72 9.22
CA LEU A 376 -19.49 3.01 10.15
C LEU A 376 -19.38 4.42 10.73
N LEU A 377 -18.20 4.80 11.22
CA LEU A 377 -17.98 6.09 11.83
C LEU A 377 -18.17 7.27 10.85
N VAL A 378 -17.58 7.16 9.65
CA VAL A 378 -17.45 8.28 8.71
C VAL A 378 -18.60 8.34 7.71
N ASP A 379 -18.95 7.20 7.10
CA ASP A 379 -19.90 7.15 5.99
C ASP A 379 -21.32 6.80 6.42
N VAL A 380 -21.51 6.12 7.58
CA VAL A 380 -22.86 5.81 8.11
C VAL A 380 -23.29 6.82 9.18
N TYR A 381 -22.47 7.02 10.23
CA TYR A 381 -22.79 7.97 11.31
C TYR A 381 -22.42 9.43 10.99
N GLY A 382 -21.70 9.68 9.89
CA GLY A 382 -21.41 11.03 9.42
C GLY A 382 -20.45 11.83 10.30
N GLN A 383 -19.65 11.18 11.16
CA GLN A 383 -18.74 11.84 12.12
C GLN A 383 -17.46 12.39 11.46
N ARG A 384 -17.59 13.11 10.34
CA ARG A 384 -16.46 13.62 9.54
C ARG A 384 -15.61 14.65 10.27
N ARG A 385 -16.21 15.40 11.22
CA ARG A 385 -15.48 16.39 12.02
C ARG A 385 -14.44 15.76 12.92
N LEU A 386 -14.64 14.53 13.41
CA LEU A 386 -13.67 13.83 14.25
C LEU A 386 -12.47 13.34 13.42
N THR A 387 -12.72 12.90 12.19
CA THR A 387 -11.72 12.28 11.32
C THR A 387 -11.09 13.23 10.31
N TRP A 388 -11.36 14.54 10.41
CA TRP A 388 -10.97 15.52 9.38
C TRP A 388 -9.45 15.55 9.14
N LEU A 389 -8.65 15.47 10.20
CA LEU A 389 -7.19 15.42 10.12
C LEU A 389 -6.72 14.18 9.36
N LEU A 390 -7.26 13.01 9.72
CA LEU A 390 -6.91 11.75 9.06
C LEU A 390 -7.35 11.77 7.59
N GLU A 391 -8.52 12.31 7.28
CA GLU A 391 -8.97 12.46 5.88
C GLU A 391 -8.01 13.34 5.07
N TRP A 392 -7.55 14.46 5.65
CA TRP A 392 -6.59 15.34 5.00
C TRP A 392 -5.23 14.67 4.76
N ILE A 393 -4.69 14.01 5.80
CA ILE A 393 -3.44 13.24 5.70
C ILE A 393 -3.56 12.18 4.60
N GLY A 394 -4.70 11.48 4.53
CA GLY A 394 -4.95 10.45 3.51
C GLY A 394 -4.94 10.98 2.08
N LYS A 395 -5.56 12.15 1.85
CA LYS A 395 -5.57 12.83 0.55
C LYS A 395 -4.16 13.22 0.08
N HIS A 396 -3.26 13.54 1.02
CA HIS A 396 -1.87 13.96 0.77
C HIS A 396 -0.81 12.92 1.15
N SER A 397 -1.22 11.66 1.30
CA SER A 397 -0.40 10.56 1.83
C SER A 397 0.99 10.41 1.20
N LEU A 398 1.11 10.47 -0.14
CA LEU A 398 2.40 10.31 -0.82
C LEU A 398 3.37 11.46 -0.49
N THR A 399 2.88 12.71 -0.48
CA THR A 399 3.71 13.88 -0.15
C THR A 399 4.19 13.80 1.29
N ILE A 400 3.30 13.44 2.22
CA ILE A 400 3.65 13.29 3.64
C ILE A 400 4.66 12.16 3.83
N PHE A 401 4.47 11.03 3.14
CA PHE A 401 5.44 9.93 3.14
C PHE A 401 6.82 10.40 2.71
N ILE A 402 6.93 11.12 1.58
CA ILE A 402 8.21 11.65 1.09
C ILE A 402 8.88 12.57 2.12
N LEU A 403 8.11 13.47 2.72
CA LEU A 403 8.62 14.41 3.74
C LEU A 403 9.14 13.69 4.99
N LEU A 404 8.47 12.61 5.39
CA LEU A 404 8.87 11.76 6.50
C LEU A 404 10.14 10.97 6.17
N THR A 405 10.16 10.23 5.07
CA THR A 405 11.30 9.36 4.72
C THR A 405 12.57 10.12 4.42
N SER A 406 12.45 11.33 3.86
CA SER A 406 13.61 12.16 3.53
C SER A 406 14.11 13.01 4.71
N ASN A 407 13.47 12.93 5.88
CA ASN A 407 13.70 13.83 7.03
C ASN A 407 13.61 15.33 6.70
N ILE A 408 13.15 15.71 5.50
CA ILE A 408 13.07 17.11 5.04
C ILE A 408 12.19 17.93 6.00
N GLY A 409 11.07 17.36 6.45
CA GLY A 409 10.18 18.04 7.39
C GLY A 409 10.89 18.37 8.71
N VAL A 410 11.65 17.41 9.25
CA VAL A 410 12.41 17.59 10.49
C VAL A 410 13.52 18.62 10.30
N ILE A 411 14.29 18.51 9.21
CA ILE A 411 15.35 19.46 8.85
C ILE A 411 14.79 20.87 8.70
N ALA A 412 13.65 21.03 8.04
CA ALA A 412 13.01 22.32 7.86
C ALA A 412 12.61 22.94 9.21
N VAL A 413 12.00 22.16 10.11
CA VAL A 413 11.62 22.63 11.45
C VAL A 413 12.85 22.94 12.32
N GLN A 414 13.89 22.10 12.28
CA GLN A 414 15.15 22.32 12.99
C GLN A 414 15.93 23.51 12.44
N GLY A 415 15.78 23.83 11.15
CA GLY A 415 16.40 24.97 10.49
C GLY A 415 15.91 26.31 11.02
N PHE A 416 14.71 26.37 11.63
CA PHE A 416 14.25 27.55 12.35
C PHE A 416 14.83 27.56 13.77
N TYR A 417 15.77 28.46 14.01
CA TYR A 417 16.41 28.67 15.32
C TYR A 417 16.35 30.15 15.74
N TRP A 418 16.36 30.39 17.05
CA TRP A 418 16.34 31.74 17.60
C TRP A 418 17.72 32.17 18.09
N ARG A 419 18.32 33.16 17.39
CA ARG A 419 19.66 33.75 17.62
C ARG A 419 20.84 32.79 17.43
N THR A 420 20.80 31.60 18.03
CA THR A 420 21.88 30.61 17.95
C THR A 420 21.35 29.25 17.45
N PRO A 421 22.10 28.50 16.62
CA PRO A 421 21.67 27.21 16.07
C PRO A 421 21.28 26.16 17.11
N GLN A 422 21.81 26.27 18.33
CA GLN A 422 21.52 25.40 19.46
C GLN A 422 20.12 25.63 20.04
N ASN A 423 19.52 26.79 19.78
CA ASN A 423 18.19 27.16 20.25
C ASN A 423 17.14 26.97 19.14
N ASN A 424 17.12 25.76 18.58
CA ASN A 424 16.13 25.37 17.58
C ASN A 424 14.80 24.99 18.25
N ILE A 425 13.72 25.05 17.47
CA ILE A 425 12.34 24.79 17.96
C ILE A 425 12.22 23.40 18.61
N VAL A 426 12.89 22.39 18.04
CA VAL A 426 12.85 21.02 18.55
C VAL A 426 13.50 20.93 19.93
N HIS A 427 14.68 21.53 20.11
CA HIS A 427 15.41 21.57 21.38
C HIS A 427 14.63 22.33 22.45
N TRP A 428 13.93 23.41 22.06
CA TRP A 428 13.03 24.11 22.97
C TRP A 428 11.87 23.23 23.46
N ILE A 429 11.21 22.49 22.56
CA ILE A 429 10.13 21.55 22.89
C ILE A 429 10.64 20.45 23.81
N VAL A 430 11.76 19.80 23.49
CA VAL A 430 12.33 18.70 24.29
C VAL A 430 12.64 19.18 25.71
N ASN A 431 13.31 20.33 25.86
CA ASN A 431 13.64 20.85 27.19
C ASN A 431 12.43 21.27 28.04
N HIS A 432 11.33 21.70 27.41
CA HIS A 432 10.16 22.19 28.13
C HIS A 432 9.07 21.13 28.36
N VAL A 433 8.98 20.13 27.48
CA VAL A 433 7.91 19.12 27.50
C VAL A 433 8.42 17.78 28.04
N VAL A 434 9.65 17.37 27.68
CA VAL A 434 10.18 16.04 28.02
C VAL A 434 10.99 16.05 29.32
N HIS A 435 11.71 17.13 29.61
CA HIS A 435 12.56 17.22 30.82
C HIS A 435 11.89 17.88 32.03
N LYS A 436 10.66 18.39 31.89
CA LYS A 436 9.88 19.00 32.99
C LYS A 436 8.65 18.19 33.42
N GLY A 437 8.34 17.09 32.74
CA GLY A 437 7.34 16.09 33.15
C GLY A 437 8.05 14.82 33.59
#